data_AF-X1R2Z0-F1
#
_entry.id   AF-X1R2Z0-F1
#
_cell.length_a   1.000
_cell.length_b   1.000
_cell.length_c   1.000
_cell.angle_alpha   90.00
_cell.angle_beta   90.00
_cell.angle_gamma   90.00
#
_symmetry.space_group_name_H-M   'P 1'
#
loop_
_entity.id
_entity.type
_entity.pdbx_description
1 polymer ?
#
loop_
_entity_poly.entity_id
_entity_poly.type
_entity_poly.pdbx_seq_one_letter_code
_entity_poly.pdbx_strand_id
1 'polypeptide(L)'
;MLVWGAITDVAQALHNEPGIKEKIRVYFIASWNQRQDENAFNYIDKNHSDLWFIHNNGTFRGWYMGGKQSGDLANKSFVDKHVKGHGTLGRYFGPLKNGRIKMGDTPSYAYLLRGTPEDPTKDSWGGRFVRRKDRPNWWVDDPDPALKEGKYLGAKTVNKWRQDYLRDWQKRMDRCKDKVPLSRAQKQ
;
A
#
# COMPACT_ATOMS: atom_id res chain seq x y z
N MET A 1 -12.71 -1.01 0.17
CA MET A 1 -12.17 -1.59 -1.08
C MET A 1 -10.78 -1.04 -1.31
N LEU A 2 -9.80 -1.93 -1.49
CA LEU A 2 -8.43 -1.56 -1.84
C LEU A 2 -8.25 -1.88 -3.33
N VAL A 3 -7.97 -0.87 -4.15
CA VAL A 3 -7.96 -0.99 -5.61
C VAL A 3 -6.53 -0.90 -6.12
N TRP A 4 -6.01 -2.01 -6.62
CA TRP A 4 -4.59 -2.20 -7.02
C TRP A 4 -4.38 -2.27 -8.54
N GLY A 5 -5.47 -2.22 -9.31
CA GLY A 5 -5.49 -2.23 -10.77
C GLY A 5 -6.43 -1.14 -11.30
N ALA A 6 -6.86 -1.25 -12.55
CA ALA A 6 -7.85 -0.33 -13.11
C ALA A 6 -9.09 -0.23 -12.22
N ILE A 7 -9.71 0.94 -12.17
CA ILE A 7 -10.85 1.20 -11.28
C ILE A 7 -12.20 0.76 -11.88
N THR A 8 -12.16 0.06 -13.01
CA THR A 8 -13.31 -0.35 -13.83
C THR A 8 -14.39 -1.07 -13.02
N ASP A 9 -14.02 -2.03 -12.17
CA ASP A 9 -15.00 -2.79 -11.38
C ASP A 9 -15.75 -1.91 -10.36
N VAL A 10 -15.06 -0.93 -9.76
CA VAL A 10 -15.68 0.03 -8.86
C VAL A 10 -16.62 0.95 -9.63
N ALA A 11 -16.21 1.43 -10.81
CA ALA A 11 -17.05 2.25 -11.67
C ALA A 11 -18.31 1.49 -12.10
N GLN A 12 -18.16 0.24 -12.52
CA GLN A 12 -19.29 -0.60 -12.93
C GLN A 12 -20.24 -0.91 -11.77
N ALA A 13 -19.71 -1.17 -10.57
CA ALA A 13 -20.53 -1.37 -9.38
C ALA A 13 -21.33 -0.11 -9.02
N LEU A 14 -20.69 1.06 -9.05
CA LEU A 14 -21.36 2.35 -8.81
C LEU A 14 -22.38 2.71 -9.89
N HIS A 15 -22.12 2.32 -11.14
CA HIS A 15 -23.06 2.49 -12.24
C HIS A 15 -24.31 1.63 -12.05
N ASN A 16 -24.13 0.37 -11.68
CA ASN A 16 -25.24 -0.58 -11.55
C ASN A 16 -26.05 -0.37 -10.26
N GLU A 17 -25.39 0.00 -9.17
CA GLU A 17 -26.02 0.24 -7.87
C GLU A 17 -25.41 1.48 -7.18
N PRO A 18 -25.84 2.70 -7.57
CA PRO A 18 -25.28 3.93 -7.02
C PRO A 18 -25.39 4.05 -5.50
N GLY A 19 -26.37 3.39 -4.86
CA GLY A 19 -26.56 3.39 -3.41
C GLY A 19 -25.47 2.65 -2.64
N ILE A 20 -24.66 1.79 -3.30
CA ILE A 20 -23.58 1.05 -2.63
C ILE A 20 -22.51 1.97 -2.04
N LYS A 21 -22.38 3.21 -2.54
CA LYS A 21 -21.40 4.21 -2.08
C LYS A 21 -21.51 4.55 -0.60
N GLU A 22 -22.69 4.39 0.01
CA GLU A 22 -22.88 4.60 1.45
C GLU A 22 -22.27 3.48 2.31
N LYS A 23 -22.02 2.32 1.70
CA LYS A 23 -21.53 1.10 2.37
C LYS A 23 -20.06 0.81 2.08
N ILE A 24 -19.44 1.55 1.16
CA ILE A 24 -18.07 1.31 0.74
C ILE A 24 -17.18 2.53 0.94
N ARG A 25 -15.91 2.24 1.18
CA ARG A 25 -14.80 3.20 1.20
C ARG A 25 -13.79 2.73 0.16
N VAL A 26 -13.29 3.62 -0.68
CA VAL A 26 -12.33 3.24 -1.74
C VAL A 26 -10.96 3.84 -1.43
N TYR A 27 -9.93 2.99 -1.43
CA TYR A 27 -8.53 3.41 -1.45
C TYR A 27 -7.95 2.97 -2.80
N PHE A 28 -7.70 3.94 -3.68
CA PHE A 28 -7.22 3.68 -5.03
C PHE A 28 -5.75 4.04 -5.19
N ILE A 29 -4.92 3.05 -5.54
CA ILE A 29 -3.57 3.27 -6.02
C ILE A 29 -3.68 3.72 -7.48
N ALA A 30 -3.71 5.03 -7.71
CA ALA A 30 -4.07 5.64 -8.99
C ALA A 30 -2.94 5.53 -10.02
N SER A 31 -2.04 6.51 -10.13
CA SER A 31 -0.83 6.50 -10.97
C SER A 31 -0.98 5.73 -12.29
N TRP A 32 -0.27 4.62 -12.46
CA TRP A 32 -0.34 3.79 -13.67
C TRP A 32 -1.70 3.14 -13.87
N ASN A 33 -2.34 2.70 -12.78
CA ASN A 33 -3.61 1.98 -12.81
C ASN A 33 -4.76 2.84 -13.31
N GLN A 34 -4.78 4.14 -12.97
CA GLN A 34 -5.76 5.07 -13.54
C GLN A 34 -5.63 5.17 -15.06
N ARG A 35 -4.40 5.18 -15.58
CA ARG A 35 -4.15 5.25 -17.04
C ARG A 35 -4.61 4.00 -17.78
N GLN A 36 -4.79 2.89 -17.09
CA GLN A 36 -5.32 1.67 -17.71
C GLN A 36 -6.81 1.78 -18.01
N ASP A 37 -7.54 2.68 -17.32
CA ASP A 37 -8.93 3.00 -17.63
C ASP A 37 -9.30 4.40 -17.10
N GLU A 38 -8.94 5.41 -17.87
CA GLU A 38 -9.23 6.80 -17.51
C GLU A 38 -10.72 7.11 -17.60
N ASN A 39 -11.47 6.40 -18.45
CA ASN A 39 -12.91 6.58 -18.61
C ASN A 39 -13.67 6.15 -17.36
N ALA A 40 -13.31 5.00 -16.77
CA ALA A 40 -13.88 4.56 -15.50
C ALA A 40 -13.58 5.55 -14.36
N PHE A 41 -12.35 6.05 -14.28
CA PHE A 41 -12.02 7.08 -13.29
C PHE A 41 -12.82 8.37 -13.52
N ASN A 42 -12.89 8.86 -14.77
CA ASN A 42 -13.63 10.06 -15.13
C ASN A 42 -15.12 9.91 -14.86
N TYR A 43 -15.69 8.71 -15.03
CA TYR A 43 -17.07 8.41 -14.64
C TYR A 43 -17.28 8.57 -13.13
N ILE A 44 -16.40 8.00 -12.30
CA ILE A 44 -16.46 8.13 -10.84
C ILE A 44 -16.28 9.59 -10.42
N ASP A 45 -15.29 10.28 -10.99
CA ASP A 45 -15.05 11.70 -10.73
C ASP A 45 -16.30 12.50 -11.12
N LYS A 46 -16.85 12.36 -12.32
CA LYS A 46 -18.01 13.15 -12.74
C LYS A 46 -19.29 12.87 -11.94
N ASN A 47 -19.57 11.62 -11.60
CA ASN A 47 -20.91 11.21 -11.12
C ASN A 47 -20.98 10.86 -9.63
N HIS A 48 -19.85 10.63 -8.95
CA HIS A 48 -19.82 10.14 -7.56
C HIS A 48 -18.88 10.98 -6.68
N SER A 49 -19.08 12.30 -6.68
CA SER A 49 -18.31 13.25 -5.85
C SER A 49 -18.52 13.08 -4.34
N ASP A 50 -19.60 12.40 -3.95
CA ASP A 50 -19.98 12.08 -2.58
C ASP A 50 -19.39 10.76 -2.06
N LEU A 51 -18.79 9.95 -2.92
CA LEU A 51 -18.11 8.70 -2.53
C LEU A 51 -16.94 8.97 -1.59
N TRP A 52 -16.81 8.17 -0.52
CA TRP A 52 -15.62 8.19 0.33
C TRP A 52 -14.44 7.60 -0.45
N PHE A 53 -13.46 8.44 -0.78
CA PHE A 53 -12.43 8.10 -1.77
C PHE A 53 -11.04 8.63 -1.43
N ILE A 54 -10.06 7.74 -1.25
CA ILE A 54 -8.63 8.10 -1.24
C ILE A 54 -8.08 7.89 -2.64
N HIS A 55 -7.69 8.97 -3.30
CA HIS A 55 -6.94 8.98 -4.56
C HIS A 55 -5.44 9.09 -4.26
N ASN A 56 -4.75 7.95 -4.27
CA ASN A 56 -3.32 7.88 -3.98
C ASN A 56 -2.52 7.79 -5.28
N ASN A 57 -1.99 8.92 -5.76
CA ASN A 57 -1.25 9.00 -7.00
C ASN A 57 0.28 8.97 -6.80
N GLY A 58 0.75 9.36 -5.62
CA GLY A 58 2.16 9.49 -5.28
C GLY A 58 2.53 8.93 -3.91
N THR A 59 1.66 9.03 -2.91
CA THR A 59 1.97 8.68 -1.51
C THR A 59 2.45 7.24 -1.37
N PHE A 60 1.86 6.31 -2.12
CA PHE A 60 2.23 4.88 -2.09
C PHE A 60 3.71 4.61 -2.41
N ARG A 61 4.38 5.54 -3.10
CA ARG A 61 5.80 5.41 -3.47
C ARG A 61 6.71 5.37 -2.25
N GLY A 62 6.28 5.94 -1.13
CA GLY A 62 7.03 5.91 0.13
C GLY A 62 7.28 4.49 0.66
N TRP A 63 6.52 3.49 0.23
CA TRP A 63 6.73 2.10 0.66
C TRP A 63 8.14 1.57 0.33
N TYR A 64 8.70 2.02 -0.79
CA TYR A 64 10.00 1.58 -1.31
C TYR A 64 10.95 2.73 -1.63
N MET A 65 10.55 3.98 -1.39
CA MET A 65 11.36 5.19 -1.62
C MET A 65 11.50 6.02 -0.36
N GLY A 66 12.69 6.58 -0.13
CA GLY A 66 13.04 7.35 1.06
C GLY A 66 13.02 6.52 2.35
N GLY A 67 12.93 7.21 3.49
CA GLY A 67 13.02 6.59 4.82
C GLY A 67 14.39 5.98 5.11
N LYS A 68 14.49 5.20 6.20
CA LYS A 68 15.73 4.53 6.59
C LYS A 68 16.06 3.36 5.65
N GLN A 69 17.00 3.57 4.74
CA GLN A 69 17.44 2.57 3.75
C GLN A 69 18.85 2.02 4.00
N SER A 70 19.47 2.31 5.14
CA SER A 70 20.78 1.76 5.48
C SER A 70 20.71 0.31 5.96
N GLY A 71 21.82 -0.41 5.80
CA GLY A 71 21.99 -1.77 6.33
C GLY A 71 20.98 -2.77 5.76
N ASP A 72 20.29 -3.47 6.66
CA ASP A 72 19.31 -4.49 6.33
C ASP A 72 17.92 -3.92 5.98
N LEU A 73 17.71 -2.60 6.07
CA LEU A 73 16.44 -1.95 5.71
C LEU A 73 16.43 -1.44 4.25
N ALA A 74 17.52 -1.60 3.50
CA ALA A 74 17.56 -1.33 2.07
C ALA A 74 16.63 -2.29 1.30
N ASN A 75 16.03 -1.85 0.19
CA ASN A 75 15.07 -2.67 -0.58
C ASN A 75 15.59 -4.06 -0.98
N LYS A 76 16.87 -4.18 -1.35
CA LYS A 76 17.47 -5.47 -1.71
C LYS A 76 17.93 -6.24 -0.48
N SER A 77 18.72 -5.58 0.39
CA SER A 77 19.28 -6.20 1.59
C SER A 77 18.22 -6.74 2.54
N PHE A 78 17.06 -6.08 2.65
CA PHE A 78 15.95 -6.57 3.46
C PHE A 78 15.41 -7.89 2.92
N VAL A 79 15.16 -7.98 1.62
CA VAL A 79 14.66 -9.21 0.98
C VAL A 79 15.70 -10.31 1.13
N ASP A 80 16.97 -10.03 0.85
CA ASP A 80 18.04 -11.03 0.93
C ASP A 80 18.22 -11.59 2.35
N LYS A 81 18.08 -10.77 3.40
CA LYS A 81 18.29 -11.17 4.79
C LYS A 81 17.04 -11.74 5.47
N HIS A 82 15.87 -11.18 5.18
CA HIS A 82 14.67 -11.34 6.02
C HIS A 82 13.46 -11.93 5.29
N VAL A 83 13.57 -12.18 3.97
CA VAL A 83 12.44 -12.70 3.18
C VAL A 83 12.86 -13.91 2.36
N LYS A 84 13.93 -13.82 1.58
CA LYS A 84 14.42 -14.89 0.72
C LYS A 84 14.72 -16.14 1.54
N GLY A 85 14.18 -17.28 1.09
CA GLY A 85 14.40 -18.58 1.74
C GLY A 85 13.54 -18.87 2.96
N HIS A 86 12.69 -17.93 3.41
CA HIS A 86 11.74 -18.15 4.51
C HIS A 86 10.55 -19.02 4.06
N GLY A 87 10.77 -20.34 4.06
CA GLY A 87 9.81 -21.34 3.60
C GLY A 87 9.39 -21.13 2.15
N THR A 88 8.24 -21.69 1.77
CA THR A 88 7.74 -21.61 0.39
C THR A 88 7.42 -20.17 -0.02
N LEU A 89 6.86 -19.37 0.89
CA LEU A 89 6.53 -17.96 0.59
C LEU A 89 7.80 -17.14 0.30
N GLY A 90 8.84 -17.28 1.11
CA GLY A 90 10.11 -16.59 0.92
C GLY A 90 10.86 -17.05 -0.34
N ARG A 91 10.80 -18.34 -0.68
CA ARG A 91 11.34 -18.88 -1.93
C ARG A 91 10.62 -18.34 -3.16
N TYR A 92 9.29 -18.21 -3.09
CA TYR A 92 8.49 -17.63 -4.18
C TYR A 92 8.75 -16.12 -4.34
N PHE A 93 8.80 -15.37 -3.25
CA PHE A 93 8.99 -13.92 -3.29
C PHE A 93 10.42 -13.52 -3.73
N GLY A 94 11.44 -14.23 -3.24
CA GLY A 94 12.85 -13.89 -3.44
C GLY A 94 13.30 -13.51 -4.87
N PRO A 95 12.88 -14.22 -5.95
CA PRO A 95 13.24 -13.85 -7.32
C PRO A 95 12.42 -12.68 -7.90
N LEU A 96 11.24 -12.36 -7.34
CA LEU A 96 10.37 -11.33 -7.91
C LEU A 96 11.02 -9.95 -7.83
N LYS A 97 10.86 -9.18 -8.92
CA LYS A 97 11.45 -7.82 -9.06
C LYS A 97 12.93 -7.77 -8.68
N ASN A 98 13.68 -8.82 -9.05
CA ASN A 98 15.12 -8.97 -8.78
C ASN A 98 15.46 -8.97 -7.27
N GLY A 99 14.55 -9.50 -6.45
CA GLY A 99 14.72 -9.59 -5.00
C GLY A 99 14.73 -8.22 -4.32
N ARG A 100 13.89 -7.29 -4.78
CA ARG A 100 13.80 -5.94 -4.23
C ARG A 100 12.38 -5.64 -3.81
N ILE A 101 12.25 -4.89 -2.72
CA ILE A 101 10.98 -4.28 -2.35
C ILE A 101 10.56 -3.30 -3.46
N LYS A 102 9.38 -3.55 -4.03
CA LYS A 102 8.61 -2.61 -4.85
C LYS A 102 7.23 -2.42 -4.26
N MET A 103 6.40 -3.48 -4.26
CA MET A 103 5.17 -3.59 -3.44
C MET A 103 4.33 -2.30 -3.39
N GLY A 104 4.05 -1.71 -4.57
CA GLY A 104 3.46 -0.38 -4.67
C GLY A 104 2.05 -0.27 -4.11
N ASP A 105 1.32 -1.38 -4.07
CA ASP A 105 -0.07 -1.40 -3.64
C ASP A 105 -0.24 -1.68 -2.14
N THR A 106 0.79 -2.25 -1.51
CA THR A 106 0.80 -2.65 -0.08
C THR A 106 0.45 -1.52 0.90
N PRO A 107 0.81 -0.24 0.69
CA PRO A 107 0.38 0.86 1.54
C PRO A 107 -1.14 0.92 1.77
N SER A 108 -1.95 0.56 0.77
CA SER A 108 -3.41 0.56 0.93
C SER A 108 -3.90 -0.46 1.95
N TYR A 109 -3.21 -1.59 2.10
CA TYR A 109 -3.49 -2.57 3.15
C TYR A 109 -2.89 -2.13 4.49
N ALA A 110 -1.67 -1.59 4.47
CA ALA A 110 -1.00 -1.09 5.67
C ALA A 110 -1.77 0.09 6.31
N TYR A 111 -2.51 0.87 5.52
CA TYR A 111 -3.47 1.88 5.97
C TYR A 111 -4.46 1.31 7.00
N LEU A 112 -4.97 0.09 6.76
CA LEU A 112 -5.92 -0.58 7.64
C LEU A 112 -5.25 -1.20 8.87
N LEU A 113 -3.98 -1.58 8.77
CA LEU A 113 -3.27 -2.25 9.85
C LEU A 113 -2.86 -1.31 10.99
N ARG A 114 -2.46 -0.08 10.66
CA ARG A 114 -1.90 0.88 11.61
C ARG A 114 -2.30 2.30 11.23
N GLY A 115 -3.20 2.89 12.02
CA GLY A 115 -3.71 4.24 11.84
C GLY A 115 -5.17 4.33 12.28
N THR A 116 -5.87 5.35 11.81
CA THR A 116 -7.33 5.53 11.97
C THR A 116 -7.97 5.53 10.58
N PRO A 117 -8.39 4.35 10.06
CA PRO A 117 -8.91 4.21 8.69
C PRO A 117 -10.14 5.06 8.35
N GLU A 118 -10.83 5.58 9.37
CA GLU A 118 -12.00 6.45 9.24
C GLU A 118 -11.60 7.89 8.86
N ASP A 119 -10.37 8.29 9.17
CA ASP A 119 -9.87 9.64 8.97
C ASP A 119 -8.54 9.64 8.18
N PRO A 120 -8.60 9.80 6.84
CA PRO A 120 -7.40 9.83 6.00
C PRO A 120 -6.46 10.99 6.29
N THR A 121 -6.86 11.97 7.09
CA THR A 121 -6.01 13.10 7.51
C THR A 121 -5.08 12.76 8.67
N LYS A 122 -5.25 11.57 9.29
CA LYS A 122 -4.35 11.07 10.34
C LYS A 122 -3.23 10.25 9.75
N ASP A 123 -2.16 10.14 10.53
CA ASP A 123 -1.04 9.29 10.17
C ASP A 123 -1.44 7.81 10.17
N SER A 124 -0.95 7.10 9.17
CA SER A 124 -1.05 5.65 9.07
C SER A 124 0.19 5.10 8.36
N TRP A 125 0.40 3.79 8.40
CA TRP A 125 1.43 3.16 7.55
C TRP A 125 1.10 3.24 6.06
N GLY A 126 -0.16 3.47 5.70
CA GLY A 126 -0.61 3.69 4.34
C GLY A 126 -0.55 5.14 3.88
N GLY A 127 -0.05 6.04 4.71
CA GLY A 127 0.09 7.46 4.41
C GLY A 127 -0.93 8.35 5.08
N ARG A 128 -0.76 9.66 4.88
CA ARG A 128 -1.63 10.73 5.36
C ARG A 128 -2.02 11.60 4.17
N PHE A 129 -3.30 11.92 4.06
CA PHE A 129 -3.88 12.58 2.90
C PHE A 129 -4.56 13.89 3.31
N VAL A 130 -4.79 14.75 2.32
CA VAL A 130 -5.51 16.02 2.51
C VAL A 130 -6.84 15.98 1.79
N ARG A 131 -7.87 16.60 2.38
CA ARG A 131 -9.16 16.72 1.71
C ARG A 131 -9.02 17.57 0.45
N ARG A 132 -9.64 17.13 -0.64
CA ARG A 132 -9.74 17.88 -1.88
C ARG A 132 -10.77 19.01 -1.69
N LYS A 133 -10.42 20.25 -2.06
CA LYS A 133 -11.24 21.45 -1.76
C LYS A 133 -12.64 21.40 -2.38
N ASP A 134 -12.75 20.89 -3.60
CA ASP A 134 -14.00 20.76 -4.36
C ASP A 134 -14.75 19.45 -4.10
N ARG A 135 -14.17 18.55 -3.28
CA ARG A 135 -14.73 17.21 -3.00
C ARG A 135 -14.47 16.82 -1.55
N PRO A 136 -15.37 17.15 -0.60
CA PRO A 136 -15.10 16.99 0.82
C PRO A 136 -14.93 15.53 1.27
N ASN A 137 -15.50 14.57 0.52
CA ASN A 137 -15.38 13.13 0.76
C ASN A 137 -14.23 12.48 -0.03
N TRP A 138 -13.38 13.28 -0.67
CA TRP A 138 -12.22 12.81 -1.40
C TRP A 138 -10.95 13.33 -0.76
N TRP A 139 -9.96 12.44 -0.68
CA TRP A 139 -8.64 12.74 -0.17
C TRP A 139 -7.60 12.44 -1.22
N VAL A 140 -6.60 13.31 -1.29
CA VAL A 140 -5.52 13.26 -2.29
C VAL A 140 -4.17 13.32 -1.58
N ASP A 141 -3.11 13.01 -2.31
CA ASP A 141 -1.74 13.15 -1.82
C ASP A 141 -1.47 14.56 -1.28
N ASP A 142 -0.80 14.67 -0.14
CA ASP A 142 -0.46 15.95 0.47
C ASP A 142 0.58 16.70 -0.42
N PRO A 143 0.25 17.90 -0.93
CA PRO A 143 1.12 18.64 -1.86
C PRO A 143 2.30 19.33 -1.18
N ASP A 144 2.35 19.37 0.15
CA ASP A 144 3.43 20.00 0.92
C ASP A 144 4.82 19.49 0.45
N PRO A 145 5.70 20.39 -0.06
CA PRO A 145 7.08 20.06 -0.42
C PRO A 145 7.86 19.30 0.65
N ALA A 146 7.62 19.56 1.94
CA ALA A 146 8.29 18.88 3.04
C ALA A 146 7.99 17.37 3.06
N LEU A 147 6.84 16.96 2.53
CA LEU A 147 6.34 15.59 2.55
C LEU A 147 6.64 14.80 1.27
N LYS A 148 7.31 15.44 0.29
CA LYS A 148 7.68 14.78 -0.97
C LYS A 148 8.91 13.90 -0.81
N GLU A 149 8.92 12.79 -1.54
CA GLU A 149 10.13 11.99 -1.81
C GLU A 149 10.45 12.08 -3.30
N GLY A 150 11.50 12.83 -3.66
CA GLY A 150 11.73 13.24 -5.04
C GLY A 150 10.52 13.97 -5.60
N LYS A 151 9.92 13.45 -6.69
CA LYS A 151 8.72 14.01 -7.32
C LYS A 151 7.39 13.50 -6.73
N TYR A 152 7.43 12.59 -5.77
CA TYR A 152 6.24 11.90 -5.28
C TYR A 152 5.66 12.61 -4.06
N LEU A 153 4.49 13.21 -4.25
CA LEU A 153 3.71 13.88 -3.20
C LEU A 153 3.31 12.92 -2.09
N GLY A 154 3.27 13.40 -0.85
CA GLY A 154 2.88 12.63 0.33
C GLY A 154 3.76 11.43 0.68
N ALA A 155 4.74 11.03 -0.13
CA ALA A 155 5.49 9.79 0.04
C ALA A 155 6.23 9.70 1.39
N LYS A 156 6.67 10.82 1.99
CA LYS A 156 7.29 10.81 3.32
C LYS A 156 6.32 10.49 4.45
N THR A 157 5.01 10.61 4.23
CA THR A 157 3.99 10.19 5.21
C THR A 157 3.98 8.68 5.39
N VAL A 158 4.40 7.92 4.37
CA VAL A 158 4.58 6.45 4.42
C VAL A 158 5.99 6.10 4.87
N ASN A 159 7.02 6.67 4.23
CA ASN A 159 8.40 6.19 4.40
C ASN A 159 9.01 6.48 5.78
N LYS A 160 8.44 7.42 6.55
CA LYS A 160 8.80 7.63 7.96
C LYS A 160 8.58 6.37 8.81
N TRP A 161 7.62 5.52 8.42
CA TRP A 161 7.28 4.26 9.10
C TRP A 161 8.10 3.06 8.63
N ARG A 162 9.10 3.27 7.76
CA ARG A 162 9.83 2.19 7.08
C ARG A 162 10.43 1.16 8.00
N GLN A 163 11.07 1.60 9.07
CA GLN A 163 11.64 0.67 10.03
C GLN A 163 10.55 -0.22 10.63
N ASP A 164 9.41 0.36 10.98
CA ASP A 164 8.35 -0.35 11.71
C ASP A 164 7.65 -1.39 10.83
N TYR A 165 7.23 -1.02 9.61
CA TYR A 165 6.56 -1.97 8.73
C TYR A 165 7.51 -3.08 8.23
N LEU A 166 8.80 -2.79 8.07
CA LEU A 166 9.79 -3.82 7.69
C LEU A 166 10.06 -4.78 8.85
N ARG A 167 10.14 -4.29 10.08
CA ARG A 167 10.31 -5.17 11.25
C ARG A 167 9.06 -6.00 11.53
N ASP A 168 7.87 -5.46 11.31
CA ASP A 168 6.64 -6.25 11.34
C ASP A 168 6.66 -7.35 10.26
N TRP A 169 7.03 -7.01 9.02
CA TRP A 169 7.12 -7.99 7.94
C TRP A 169 8.17 -9.08 8.21
N GLN A 170 9.35 -8.72 8.71
CA GLN A 170 10.39 -9.68 9.12
C GLN A 170 9.82 -10.69 10.13
N LYS A 171 9.20 -10.21 11.22
CA LYS A 171 8.59 -11.10 12.22
C LYS A 171 7.56 -12.05 11.62
N ARG A 172 6.80 -11.59 10.60
CA ARG A 172 5.82 -12.43 9.91
C ARG A 172 6.49 -13.48 9.02
N MET A 173 7.57 -13.14 8.33
CA MET A 173 8.35 -14.08 7.51
C MET A 173 9.10 -15.11 8.36
N ASP A 174 9.55 -14.75 9.56
CA ASP A 174 10.17 -15.69 10.50
C ASP A 174 9.23 -16.84 10.86
N ARG A 175 7.91 -16.61 10.90
CA ARG A 175 6.90 -17.67 11.12
C ARG A 175 6.78 -18.63 9.94
N CYS A 176 7.26 -18.24 8.76
CA CYS A 176 7.25 -19.06 7.56
C CYS A 176 8.49 -19.94 7.44
N LYS A 177 9.47 -19.84 8.35
CA LYS A 177 10.64 -20.72 8.35
C LYS A 177 10.18 -22.17 8.42
N ASP A 178 10.79 -23.00 7.57
CA ASP A 178 10.58 -24.44 7.64
C ASP A 178 10.94 -24.88 9.07
N LYS A 179 10.03 -25.61 9.72
CA LYS A 179 10.33 -26.17 11.05
C LYS A 179 11.53 -27.09 10.89
N VAL A 180 12.52 -26.98 11.77
CA VAL A 180 13.61 -27.96 11.85
C VAL A 180 12.94 -29.32 11.99
N PRO A 181 13.22 -30.30 11.10
CA PRO A 181 12.72 -31.65 11.28
C PRO A 181 13.17 -32.12 12.67
N LEU A 182 12.24 -32.55 13.52
CA LEU A 182 12.60 -33.25 14.75
C LEU A 182 13.57 -34.36 14.36
N SER A 183 14.78 -34.35 14.92
CA SER A 183 15.73 -35.42 14.67
C SER A 183 15.07 -36.73 15.11
N ARG A 184 15.34 -37.82 14.38
CA ARG A 184 14.84 -39.17 14.71
C ARG A 184 15.22 -39.64 16.14
N ALA A 185 16.06 -38.89 16.86
CA ALA A 185 16.54 -39.20 18.20
C ALA A 185 15.56 -38.86 19.35
N GLN A 186 14.38 -38.30 19.08
CA GLN A 186 13.37 -37.98 20.11
C GLN A 186 12.12 -38.88 20.06
N LYS A 187 12.25 -40.08 19.47
CA LYS A 187 11.17 -41.10 19.36
C LYS A 187 11.53 -42.43 20.04
N GLN A 188 12.30 -42.41 21.13
CA GLN A 188 12.43 -43.55 22.04
C GLN A 188 11.89 -43.18 23.41
#